data_AF-A0A949R204-F1
#
_entry.id   AF-A0A949R204-F1
#
_cell.length_a   1.000
_cell.length_b   1.000
_cell.length_c   1.000
_cell.angle_alpha   90.00
_cell.angle_beta   90.00
_cell.angle_gamma   90.00
#
_symmetry.space_group_name_H-M   'P 1'
#
loop_
_entity.id
_entity.type
_entity.pdbx_description
1 polymer ?
#
loop_
_entity_poly.entity_id
_entity_poly.type
_entity_poly.pdbx_seq_one_letter_code
_entity_poly.pdbx_strand_id
1 'polypeptide(L)'
;MTNPTLSAHEAQLARSVEKLVSPLIREGVFDNFERALSALLLDYIDRQIALYREKNDKLEAQYKQNFEAFSASIKNKAAPEQEDVWMDWEAALVFLRKWQAVRAQVTQ
;
A
#
# COMPACT_ATOMS: atom_id res chain seq x y z
N MET A 1 -8.92 -0.64 31.41
CA MET A 1 -10.33 -1.11 31.41
C MET A 1 -10.82 -1.03 29.97
N THR A 2 -10.95 -2.16 29.29
CA THR A 2 -11.51 -2.21 27.92
C THR A 2 -13.03 -1.99 27.99
N ASN A 3 -13.54 -1.12 27.11
CA ASN A 3 -14.95 -0.78 27.05
C ASN A 3 -15.72 -1.98 26.46
N PRO A 4 -16.73 -2.56 27.14
CA PRO A 4 -17.38 -3.81 26.71
C PRO A 4 -18.01 -3.73 25.30
N THR A 5 -18.41 -2.54 24.85
CA THR A 5 -18.95 -2.31 23.51
C THR A 5 -17.91 -2.44 22.39
N LEU A 6 -16.65 -2.04 22.66
CA LEU A 6 -15.54 -2.20 21.70
C LEU A 6 -15.24 -3.69 21.45
N SER A 7 -15.24 -4.50 22.51
CA SER A 7 -15.02 -5.96 22.45
C SER A 7 -16.10 -6.69 21.62
N ALA A 8 -17.37 -6.31 21.75
CA ALA A 8 -18.44 -6.93 20.96
C ALA A 8 -18.30 -6.64 19.45
N HIS A 9 -17.87 -5.42 19.10
CA HIS A 9 -17.64 -5.03 17.71
C HIS A 9 -16.42 -5.75 17.12
N GLU A 10 -15.32 -5.85 17.86
CA GLU A 10 -14.11 -6.59 17.47
C GLU A 10 -14.42 -8.08 17.23
N ALA A 11 -15.20 -8.71 18.10
CA ALA A 11 -15.63 -10.10 17.93
C ALA A 11 -16.52 -10.29 16.68
N GLN A 12 -17.37 -9.31 16.36
CA GLN A 12 -18.20 -9.35 15.16
C GLN A 12 -17.36 -9.17 13.89
N LEU A 13 -16.34 -8.32 13.93
CA LEU A 13 -15.40 -8.15 12.83
C LEU A 13 -14.61 -9.44 12.58
N ALA A 14 -14.09 -10.07 13.64
CA ALA A 14 -13.36 -11.33 13.54
C ALA A 14 -14.19 -12.43 12.86
N ARG A 15 -15.46 -12.60 13.27
CA ARG A 15 -16.39 -13.54 12.62
C ARG A 15 -16.64 -13.22 11.15
N SER A 16 -16.69 -11.94 10.81
CA SER A 16 -16.91 -11.50 9.42
C SER A 16 -15.69 -11.82 8.55
N VAL A 17 -14.47 -11.56 9.05
CA VAL A 17 -13.23 -11.93 8.35
C VAL A 17 -13.12 -13.45 8.21
N GLU A 18 -13.41 -14.20 9.28
CA GLU A 18 -13.44 -15.67 9.25
C GLU A 18 -14.34 -16.20 8.14
N LYS A 19 -15.58 -15.68 8.05
CA LYS A 19 -16.53 -16.05 7.00
C LYS A 19 -16.02 -15.78 5.59
N LEU A 20 -15.28 -14.68 5.38
CA LEU A 20 -14.72 -14.31 4.08
C LEU A 20 -13.54 -15.19 3.67
N VAL A 21 -12.69 -15.59 4.62
CA VAL A 21 -11.46 -16.36 4.35
C VAL A 21 -11.70 -17.87 4.36
N SER A 22 -12.68 -18.36 5.14
CA SER A 22 -13.00 -19.79 5.30
C SER A 22 -13.14 -20.58 3.99
N PRO A 23 -13.74 -20.04 2.91
CA PRO A 23 -13.80 -20.75 1.62
C PRO A 23 -12.41 -21.15 1.11
N LEU A 24 -11.40 -20.29 1.27
CA LEU A 24 -10.04 -20.57 0.79
C LEU A 24 -9.39 -21.75 1.53
N ILE A 25 -9.77 -21.97 2.78
CA ILE A 25 -9.29 -23.09 3.60
C ILE A 25 -10.07 -24.36 3.24
N ARG A 26 -11.40 -24.26 3.15
CA ARG A 26 -12.26 -25.41 2.82
C ARG A 26 -11.96 -26.01 1.45
N GLU A 27 -11.63 -25.18 0.48
CA GLU A 27 -11.24 -25.61 -0.87
C GLU A 27 -9.75 -26.01 -0.96
N GLY A 28 -9.01 -26.01 0.16
CA GLY A 28 -7.61 -26.46 0.21
C GLY A 28 -6.61 -25.51 -0.45
N VAL A 29 -6.97 -24.25 -0.72
CA VAL A 29 -6.06 -23.23 -1.27
C VAL A 29 -5.01 -22.82 -0.23
N PHE A 30 -5.40 -22.78 1.05
CA PHE A 30 -4.51 -22.52 2.18
C PHE A 30 -4.72 -23.51 3.32
N ASP A 31 -3.63 -23.82 4.03
CA ASP A 31 -3.65 -24.80 5.13
C ASP A 31 -4.43 -24.32 6.36
N ASN A 32 -4.42 -23.01 6.61
CA ASN A 32 -5.07 -22.41 7.77
C ASN A 32 -5.39 -20.93 7.56
N PHE A 33 -6.17 -20.40 8.50
CA PHE A 33 -6.67 -19.03 8.47
C PHE A 33 -5.56 -17.98 8.53
N GLU A 34 -4.55 -18.16 9.38
CA GLU A 34 -3.44 -17.22 9.52
C GLU A 34 -2.65 -17.11 8.21
N ARG A 35 -2.29 -18.23 7.58
CA ARG A 35 -1.61 -18.25 6.28
C ARG A 35 -2.44 -17.58 5.20
N ALA A 36 -3.74 -17.87 5.13
CA ALA A 36 -4.62 -17.26 4.14
C ALA A 36 -4.70 -15.74 4.31
N LEU A 37 -4.94 -15.25 5.53
CA LEU A 37 -5.06 -13.82 5.80
C LEU A 37 -3.74 -13.08 5.56
N SER A 38 -2.63 -13.62 6.03
CA SER A 38 -1.30 -13.03 5.81
C SER A 38 -0.94 -12.99 4.33
N ALA A 39 -1.21 -14.06 3.57
CA ALA A 39 -0.96 -14.10 2.14
C ALA A 39 -1.80 -13.09 1.36
N LEU A 40 -3.10 -12.95 1.68
CA LEU A 40 -3.98 -11.97 1.05
C LEU A 40 -3.53 -10.53 1.34
N LEU A 41 -3.15 -10.25 2.59
CA LEU A 41 -2.66 -8.93 2.98
C LEU A 41 -1.34 -8.60 2.28
N LEU A 42 -0.39 -9.55 2.26
CA LEU A 42 0.90 -9.38 1.61
C LEU A 42 0.74 -9.19 0.09
N ASP A 43 -0.13 -9.96 -0.57
CA ASP A 43 -0.43 -9.78 -2.00
C ASP A 43 -0.94 -8.36 -2.28
N TYR A 44 -1.90 -7.88 -1.48
CA TYR A 44 -2.42 -6.53 -1.65
C TYR A 44 -1.33 -5.46 -1.45
N ILE A 45 -0.52 -5.59 -0.40
CA ILE A 45 0.60 -4.69 -0.13
C ILE A 45 1.60 -4.70 -1.30
N ASP A 46 1.96 -5.88 -1.80
CA ASP A 46 2.92 -6.03 -2.90
C ASP A 46 2.39 -5.41 -4.20
N ARG A 47 1.09 -5.55 -4.49
CA ARG A 47 0.43 -4.86 -5.61
C ARG A 47 0.46 -3.35 -5.47
N GLN A 48 0.23 -2.81 -4.26
CA GLN A 48 0.33 -1.37 -4.03
C GLN A 48 1.77 -0.86 -4.21
N ILE A 49 2.76 -1.58 -3.69
CA ILE A 49 4.18 -1.25 -3.91
C ILE A 49 4.51 -1.25 -5.39
N ALA A 50 4.08 -2.27 -6.13
CA ALA A 50 4.30 -2.36 -7.58
C ALA A 50 3.68 -1.18 -8.33
N LEU A 51 2.44 -0.80 -7.99
CA LEU A 51 1.74 0.34 -8.59
C LEU A 51 2.52 1.65 -8.43
N TYR A 52 2.97 1.97 -7.21
CA TYR A 52 3.67 3.23 -6.96
C TYR A 52 5.11 3.22 -7.50
N ARG A 53 5.77 2.05 -7.55
CA ARG A 53 7.04 1.90 -8.28
C ARG A 53 6.85 2.18 -9.76
N GLU A 54 5.85 1.57 -10.39
CA GLU A 54 5.57 1.80 -11.82
C GLU A 54 5.24 3.28 -12.09
N LYS A 55 4.47 3.95 -11.22
CA LYS A 55 4.21 5.39 -11.34
C LYS A 55 5.50 6.20 -11.25
N ASN A 56 6.39 5.88 -10.30
CA ASN A 56 7.70 6.52 -10.18
C ASN A 56 8.55 6.31 -11.44
N ASP A 57 8.69 5.06 -11.90
CA ASP A 57 9.53 4.69 -13.03
C ASP A 57 9.05 5.35 -14.33
N LYS A 58 7.72 5.47 -14.52
CA LYS A 58 7.14 6.20 -15.66
C LYS A 58 7.50 7.68 -15.63
N LEU A 59 7.46 8.31 -14.46
CA LEU A 59 7.81 9.73 -14.31
C LEU A 59 9.31 9.95 -14.50
N GLU A 60 10.16 9.06 -13.96
CA GLU A 60 11.61 9.09 -14.21
C GLU A 60 11.93 8.95 -15.69
N ALA A 61 11.27 8.03 -16.40
CA ALA A 61 11.45 7.83 -17.82
C ALA A 61 10.96 9.03 -18.65
N GLN A 62 9.80 9.60 -18.30
CA GLN A 62 9.21 10.76 -18.98
C GLN A 62 10.09 12.01 -18.86
N TYR A 63 10.64 12.26 -17.67
CA TYR A 63 11.46 13.46 -17.40
C TYR A 63 12.97 13.22 -17.52
N LYS A 64 13.40 11.97 -17.76
CA LYS A 64 14.80 11.54 -17.92
C LYS A 64 15.70 11.95 -16.76
N GLN A 65 15.14 12.01 -15.56
CA GLN A 65 15.82 12.40 -14.33
C GLN A 65 15.04 11.84 -13.14
N ASN A 66 15.66 11.75 -11.97
CA ASN A 66 14.96 11.35 -10.75
C ASN A 66 14.15 12.51 -10.15
N PHE A 67 13.33 12.19 -9.15
CA PHE A 67 12.45 13.16 -8.48
C PHE A 67 13.22 14.35 -7.89
N GLU A 68 14.37 14.12 -7.27
CA GLU A 68 15.18 15.16 -6.65
C GLU A 68 15.74 16.15 -7.70
N ALA A 69 16.25 15.62 -8.81
CA ALA A 69 16.73 16.43 -9.93
C ALA A 69 15.58 17.21 -10.59
N PHE A 70 14.43 16.56 -10.81
CA PHE A 70 13.23 17.22 -11.33
C PHE A 70 12.79 18.37 -10.41
N SER A 71 12.67 18.11 -9.11
CA SER A 71 12.30 19.09 -8.07
C SER A 71 13.23 20.29 -8.07
N ALA A 72 14.54 20.06 -8.13
CA ALA A 72 15.53 21.13 -8.20
C ALA A 72 15.42 21.93 -9.51
N SER A 73 15.12 21.26 -10.62
CA SER A 73 15.04 21.88 -11.95
C SER A 73 13.87 22.84 -12.10
N ILE A 74 12.76 22.65 -11.37
CA ILE A 74 11.55 23.49 -11.47
C ILE A 74 11.43 24.50 -10.33
N LYS A 75 12.27 24.41 -9.30
CA LYS A 75 12.20 25.27 -8.11
C LYS A 75 12.19 26.76 -8.47
N ASN A 76 11.21 27.49 -7.94
CA ASN A 76 10.97 28.93 -8.15
C ASN A 76 10.67 29.36 -9.59
N LYS A 77 10.41 28.42 -10.50
CA LYS A 77 10.11 28.70 -11.91
C LYS A 77 9.18 27.64 -12.54
N ALA A 78 8.45 26.90 -11.72
CA ALA A 78 7.56 25.85 -12.18
C ALA A 78 6.38 26.48 -12.92
N ALA A 79 6.06 25.95 -14.10
CA ALA A 79 4.75 26.14 -14.68
C ALA A 79 3.71 25.35 -13.87
N PRO A 80 2.41 25.76 -13.84
CA PRO A 80 1.36 25.05 -13.11
C PRO A 80 1.33 23.54 -13.40
N GLU A 81 1.52 23.14 -14.66
CA GLU A 81 1.52 21.73 -15.06
C GLU A 81 2.71 20.95 -14.47
N GLN A 82 3.83 21.63 -14.22
CA GLN A 82 4.99 21.02 -13.57
C GLN A 82 4.78 20.86 -12.07
N GLU A 83 4.01 21.77 -11.44
CA GLU A 83 3.61 21.64 -10.04
C GLU A 83 2.67 20.45 -9.84
N ASP A 84 1.67 20.28 -10.72
CA ASP A 84 0.76 19.13 -10.70
C ASP A 84 1.54 17.80 -10.80
N VAL A 85 2.45 17.71 -11.77
CA VAL A 85 3.31 16.53 -11.93
C VAL A 85 4.20 16.31 -10.70
N TRP A 86 4.76 17.37 -10.14
CA TRP A 86 5.59 17.30 -8.95
C TRP A 86 4.80 16.74 -7.76
N MET A 87 3.58 17.24 -7.53
CA MET A 87 2.70 16.77 -6.46
C MET A 87 2.33 15.30 -6.65
N ASP A 88 2.01 14.90 -7.89
CA ASP A 88 1.67 13.52 -8.23
C ASP A 88 2.83 12.55 -8.00
N TRP A 89 4.04 12.99 -8.30
CA TRP A 89 5.28 12.23 -8.11
C TRP A 89 5.64 12.13 -6.63
N GLU A 90 5.59 13.24 -5.90
CA GLU A 90 5.84 13.28 -4.47
C GLU A 90 4.87 12.33 -3.74
N ALA A 91 3.58 12.42 -4.05
CA ALA A 91 2.57 11.54 -3.49
C ALA A 91 2.89 10.06 -3.77
N ALA A 92 3.29 9.72 -4.99
CA ALA A 92 3.67 8.35 -5.35
C ALA A 92 4.82 7.83 -4.49
N LEU A 93 5.87 8.63 -4.28
CA LEU A 93 7.01 8.27 -3.43
C LEU A 93 6.62 8.15 -1.95
N VAL A 94 5.77 9.04 -1.45
CA VAL A 94 5.27 8.96 -0.07
C VAL A 94 4.47 7.68 0.15
N PHE A 95 3.55 7.34 -0.76
CA PHE A 95 2.76 6.12 -0.64
C PHE A 95 3.60 4.87 -0.82
N LEU A 96 4.57 4.87 -1.74
CA LEU A 96 5.53 3.78 -1.88
C LEU A 96 6.25 3.49 -0.56
N ARG A 97 6.80 4.53 0.09
CA ARG A 97 7.48 4.39 1.38
C ARG A 97 6.54 3.88 2.48
N LYS A 98 5.30 4.37 2.53
CA LYS A 98 4.28 3.91 3.49
C LYS A 98 3.97 2.42 3.30
N TRP A 99 3.73 1.97 2.07
CA TRP A 99 3.46 0.56 1.79
C TRP A 99 4.65 -0.34 2.09
N GLN A 100 5.87 0.11 1.79
CA GLN A 100 7.10 -0.61 2.17
C GLN A 100 7.23 -0.75 3.69
N ALA A 101 6.89 0.29 4.46
CA ALA A 101 6.89 0.23 5.91
C ALA A 101 5.83 -0.73 6.46
N VAL A 102 4.61 -0.71 5.89
CA VAL A 102 3.54 -1.67 6.25
C VAL A 102 3.99 -3.10 5.95
N ARG A 103 4.59 -3.34 4.78
CA ARG A 103 5.12 -4.66 4.40
C ARG A 103 6.12 -5.18 5.44
N ALA A 104 7.06 -4.33 5.86
CA ALA A 104 8.08 -4.71 6.84
C ALA A 104 7.46 -5.12 8.20
N GLN A 105 6.39 -4.45 8.63
CA GLN A 105 5.68 -4.77 9.88
C GLN A 105 4.90 -6.09 9.80
N VAL A 106 4.38 -6.47 8.63
CA VAL A 106 3.64 -7.74 8.43
C VAL A 106 4.57 -8.93 8.32
N THR A 107 5.81 -8.74 7.85
CA THR A 107 6.81 -9.81 7.71
C THR A 107 7.71 -10.02 8.93
N GLN A 108 7.61 -9.17 9.95
CA GLN A 108 8.34 -9.28 11.23
C GLN A 108 7.63 -10.25 12.17
#